data_AF-A0A3L5TRX3-F1
#
_entry.id   AF-A0A3L5TRX3-F1
#
_cell.length_a   1.000
_cell.length_b   1.000
_cell.length_c   1.000
_cell.angle_alpha   90.00
_cell.angle_beta   90.00
_cell.angle_gamma   90.00
#
_symmetry.space_group_name_H-M   'P 1'
#
loop_
_entity.id
_entity.type
_entity.pdbx_description
1 polymer ?
#
loop_
_entity_poly.entity_id
_entity_poly.type
_entity_poly.pdbx_seq_one_letter_code
_entity_poly.pdbx_strand_id
1 'polypeptide(L)'
;MFFFSALSDDCSPANVQNNLQSCLNGIWNKANDKSAFWYGSNWASICGYNPFAAPYCTVIQQPYTPHSLLNRVYGLNWNLTVNPLKQYLDVTYQTPTGTYPSCGNTYTVTESKTFELQPLLSKNIHPWEARNIPTVTWTALPNKLYTLYIFDTGSFIAHGLYININQNDIQNA
;
A
#
# COMPACT_ATOMS: atom_id res chain seq x y z
N MET A 1 9.58 2.37 -28.92
CA MET A 1 8.91 1.08 -28.65
C MET A 1 8.97 0.86 -27.15
N PHE A 2 7.89 1.19 -26.43
CA PHE A 2 7.83 0.97 -24.98
C PHE A 2 7.35 -0.45 -24.75
N PHE A 3 8.24 -1.31 -24.25
CA PHE A 3 7.83 -2.58 -23.69
C PHE A 3 7.16 -2.27 -22.36
N PHE A 4 5.82 -2.28 -22.33
CA PHE A 4 5.13 -2.58 -21.09
C PHE A 4 5.43 -4.05 -20.82
N SER A 5 6.35 -4.35 -19.90
CA SER A 5 6.36 -5.66 -19.26
C SER A 5 4.94 -5.89 -18.78
N ALA A 6 4.32 -7.01 -19.17
CA ALA A 6 2.97 -7.36 -18.76
C ALA A 6 2.79 -7.02 -17.28
N LEU A 7 1.73 -6.28 -16.95
CA LEU A 7 1.28 -6.13 -15.57
C LEU A 7 1.28 -7.53 -14.97
N SER A 8 2.17 -7.78 -14.02
CA SER A 8 2.40 -9.14 -13.53
C SER A 8 1.13 -9.63 -12.86
N ASP A 9 0.51 -10.67 -13.44
CA ASP A 9 -0.60 -11.41 -12.85
C ASP A 9 -0.15 -12.24 -11.63
N ASP A 10 1.11 -12.07 -11.19
CA ASP A 10 1.75 -12.86 -10.12
C ASP A 10 0.98 -12.86 -8.80
N CYS A 11 0.12 -11.87 -8.54
CA CYS A 11 -0.75 -11.81 -7.37
C CYS A 11 -2.24 -12.01 -7.71
N SER A 12 -2.58 -12.55 -8.87
CA SER A 12 -3.96 -12.96 -9.14
C SER A 12 -4.39 -14.06 -8.17
N PRO A 13 -5.70 -14.21 -7.90
CA PRO A 13 -6.19 -15.23 -6.97
C PRO A 13 -5.68 -16.64 -7.29
N ALA A 14 -5.56 -16.97 -8.58
CA ALA A 14 -5.01 -18.25 -9.02
C ALA A 14 -3.51 -18.41 -8.69
N ASN A 15 -2.72 -17.35 -8.82
CA ASN A 15 -1.29 -17.38 -8.49
C ASN A 15 -1.03 -17.31 -7.00
N VAL A 16 -1.86 -16.61 -6.20
CA VAL A 16 -1.78 -16.65 -4.74
C VAL A 16 -1.97 -18.08 -4.22
N GLN A 17 -2.88 -18.84 -4.82
CA GLN A 17 -3.14 -20.24 -4.43
C GLN A 17 -2.05 -21.21 -4.89
N ASN A 18 -1.57 -21.09 -6.13
CA ASN A 18 -0.69 -22.10 -6.74
C ASN A 18 0.80 -21.75 -6.68
N ASN A 19 1.13 -20.46 -6.50
CA ASN A 19 2.50 -19.96 -6.49
C ASN A 19 2.63 -18.69 -5.64
N LEU A 20 2.26 -18.79 -4.36
CA LEU A 20 2.35 -17.69 -3.40
C LEU A 20 3.72 -17.01 -3.39
N GLN A 21 4.81 -17.79 -3.56
CA GLN A 21 6.16 -17.24 -3.54
C GLN A 21 6.41 -16.25 -4.68
N SER A 22 5.83 -16.46 -5.87
CA SER A 22 5.92 -15.49 -6.98
C SER A 22 5.28 -14.16 -6.58
N CYS A 23 4.06 -14.20 -6.04
CA CYS A 23 3.36 -13.01 -5.57
C CYS A 23 4.18 -12.26 -4.50
N LEU A 24 4.65 -12.97 -3.47
CA LEU A 24 5.43 -12.36 -2.38
C LEU A 24 6.74 -11.74 -2.89
N ASN A 25 7.40 -12.36 -3.88
CA ASN A 25 8.59 -11.80 -4.52
C ASN A 25 8.26 -10.56 -5.35
N GLY A 26 7.15 -10.57 -6.09
CA GLY A 26 6.67 -9.40 -6.82
C GLY A 26 6.40 -8.22 -5.87
N ILE A 27 5.72 -8.46 -4.75
CA ILE A 27 5.41 -7.43 -3.75
C ILE A 27 6.70 -6.86 -3.17
N TRP A 28 7.63 -7.74 -2.80
CA TRP A 28 8.94 -7.35 -2.29
C TRP A 28 9.73 -6.49 -3.28
N ASN A 29 9.78 -6.92 -4.54
CA ASN A 29 10.49 -6.20 -5.60
C ASN A 29 9.87 -4.81 -5.83
N LYS A 30 8.54 -4.71 -5.88
CA LYS A 30 7.83 -3.44 -6.03
C LYS A 30 8.01 -2.53 -4.81
N ALA A 31 8.02 -3.09 -3.60
CA ALA A 31 8.31 -2.34 -2.37
C ALA A 31 9.75 -1.81 -2.33
N ASN A 32 10.69 -2.50 -2.98
CA ASN A 32 12.08 -2.07 -3.09
C ASN A 32 12.35 -1.13 -4.29
N ASP A 33 11.42 -1.05 -5.25
CA ASP A 33 11.54 -0.20 -6.42
C ASP A 33 11.38 1.28 -6.04
N LYS A 34 12.45 2.05 -6.22
CA LYS A 34 12.51 3.48 -5.96
C LYS A 34 11.71 4.30 -6.98
N SER A 35 11.29 3.73 -8.10
CA SER A 35 10.48 4.41 -9.11
C SER A 35 8.96 4.18 -8.92
N ALA A 36 8.58 3.21 -8.09
CA ALA A 36 7.19 2.79 -7.93
C ALA A 36 6.29 3.79 -7.18
N PHE A 37 6.88 4.70 -6.39
CA PHE A 37 6.14 5.63 -5.54
C PHE A 37 6.56 7.08 -5.79
N TRP A 38 5.64 8.03 -5.56
CA TRP A 38 5.85 9.45 -5.84
C TRP A 38 7.02 10.06 -5.05
N TYR A 39 7.27 9.54 -3.84
CA TYR A 39 8.36 9.98 -2.96
C TYR A 39 9.72 9.36 -3.28
N GLY A 40 9.79 8.51 -4.31
CA GLY A 40 11.01 7.91 -4.80
C GLY A 40 11.68 8.78 -5.87
N SER A 41 12.05 8.18 -6.99
CA SER A 41 12.74 8.85 -8.10
C SER A 41 11.95 10.01 -8.70
N ASN A 42 10.61 9.97 -8.59
CA ASN A 42 9.72 11.01 -9.12
C ASN A 42 9.60 12.23 -8.21
N TRP A 43 10.09 12.17 -6.96
CA TRP A 43 9.88 13.24 -6.00
C TRP A 43 10.39 14.58 -6.50
N ALA A 44 11.59 14.60 -7.07
CA ALA A 44 12.22 15.84 -7.51
C ALA A 44 11.44 16.51 -8.66
N SER A 45 10.85 15.71 -9.55
CA SER A 45 9.97 16.20 -10.61
C SER A 45 8.64 16.72 -10.07
N ILE A 46 8.08 16.09 -9.05
CA ILE A 46 6.78 16.47 -8.45
C ILE A 46 6.93 17.72 -7.58
N CYS A 47 7.99 17.78 -6.79
CA CYS A 47 8.25 18.84 -5.81
C CYS A 47 9.17 19.95 -6.33
N GLY A 48 9.60 19.88 -7.60
CA GLY A 48 10.46 20.90 -8.21
C GLY A 48 11.77 21.14 -7.45
N TYR A 49 12.34 20.08 -6.89
CA TYR A 49 13.52 20.16 -6.00
C TYR A 49 13.34 21.08 -4.78
N ASN A 50 12.11 21.40 -4.39
CA ASN A 50 11.83 22.29 -3.27
C ASN A 50 10.97 21.54 -2.23
N PRO A 51 11.54 21.18 -1.07
CA PRO A 51 10.76 20.51 -0.02
C PRO A 51 9.62 21.37 0.52
N PHE A 52 9.65 22.69 0.32
CA PHE A 52 8.62 23.63 0.74
C PHE A 52 7.60 23.96 -0.36
N ALA A 53 7.70 23.34 -1.55
CA ALA A 53 6.78 23.60 -2.66
C ALA A 53 5.33 23.22 -2.33
N ALA A 54 5.15 22.18 -1.49
CA ALA A 54 3.85 21.75 -1.01
C ALA A 54 3.99 21.01 0.33
N PRO A 55 2.91 20.90 1.13
CA PRO A 55 2.95 20.20 2.42
C PRO A 55 3.49 18.76 2.31
N TYR A 56 3.08 18.02 1.28
CA TYR A 56 3.54 16.65 1.04
C TYR A 56 5.01 16.57 0.55
N CYS A 57 5.65 17.67 0.16
CA CYS A 57 7.06 17.65 -0.24
C CYS A 57 8.02 17.66 0.96
N THR A 58 7.54 18.06 2.14
CA THR A 58 8.36 18.24 3.35
C THR A 58 8.67 16.93 4.10
N VAL A 59 7.93 15.86 3.82
CA VAL A 59 7.99 14.59 4.57
C VAL A 59 9.22 13.72 4.27
N ILE A 60 10.15 14.17 3.42
CA ILE A 60 11.34 13.36 3.07
C ILE A 60 12.51 13.73 3.98
N GLN A 61 13.00 12.75 4.75
CA GLN A 61 14.15 12.92 5.65
C GLN A 61 15.46 13.30 4.93
N GLN A 62 15.56 12.98 3.63
CA GLN A 62 16.65 13.39 2.75
C GLN A 62 16.06 13.79 1.39
N PRO A 63 15.64 15.07 1.22
CA PRO A 63 15.23 15.54 -0.10
C PRO A 63 16.35 15.21 -1.11
N TYR A 64 15.98 14.92 -2.35
CA TYR A 64 16.90 14.55 -3.45
C TYR A 64 17.45 13.11 -3.46
N THR A 65 17.16 12.28 -2.46
CA THR A 65 17.49 10.85 -2.51
C THR A 65 16.25 10.02 -2.85
N PRO A 66 16.25 9.21 -3.92
CA PRO A 66 15.13 8.32 -4.19
C PRO A 66 14.98 7.25 -3.10
N HIS A 67 13.80 7.19 -2.49
CA HIS A 67 13.43 6.22 -1.46
C HIS A 67 12.45 5.17 -2.01
N SER A 68 12.65 3.90 -1.64
CA SER A 68 11.66 2.85 -1.80
C SER A 68 10.69 2.81 -0.60
N LEU A 69 9.61 2.04 -0.71
CA LEU A 69 8.72 1.77 0.43
C LEU A 69 9.52 1.18 1.60
N LEU A 70 10.40 0.21 1.31
CA LEU A 70 11.23 -0.45 2.33
C LEU A 70 12.17 0.53 3.04
N ASN A 71 12.78 1.47 2.31
CA ASN A 71 13.63 2.49 2.92
C ASN A 71 12.86 3.38 3.90
N ARG A 72 11.58 3.66 3.61
CA ARG A 72 10.73 4.48 4.48
C ARG A 72 10.21 3.72 5.70
N VAL A 73 9.96 2.42 5.58
CA VAL A 73 9.51 1.58 6.70
C VAL A 73 10.66 1.20 7.65
N TYR A 74 11.81 0.79 7.10
CA TYR A 74 12.90 0.22 7.90
C TYR A 74 14.12 1.15 8.04
N GLY A 75 14.14 2.27 7.32
CA GLY A 75 15.26 3.22 7.30
C GLY A 75 16.28 2.96 6.18
N LEU A 76 17.12 3.96 5.93
CA LEU A 76 18.09 3.97 4.82
C LEU A 76 19.21 2.93 4.95
N ASN A 77 19.59 2.60 6.18
CA ASN A 77 20.71 1.69 6.47
C ASN A 77 20.27 0.22 6.58
N TRP A 78 18.98 -0.06 6.37
CA TRP A 78 18.45 -1.39 6.54
C TRP A 78 18.77 -2.27 5.33
N ASN A 79 19.53 -3.35 5.55
CA ASN A 79 19.95 -4.27 4.51
C ASN A 79 19.21 -5.60 4.64
N LEU A 80 18.11 -5.75 3.90
CA LEU A 80 17.45 -7.04 3.69
C LEU A 80 17.89 -7.59 2.34
N THR A 81 18.83 -8.52 2.36
CA THR A 81 19.28 -9.26 1.17
C THR A 81 18.29 -10.36 0.75
N VAL A 82 17.34 -10.71 1.63
CA VAL A 82 16.36 -11.77 1.41
C VAL A 82 14.95 -11.25 1.70
N ASN A 83 13.98 -11.62 0.87
CA ASN A 83 12.56 -11.31 1.05
C ASN A 83 12.04 -11.96 2.34
N PRO A 84 11.67 -11.17 3.38
CA PRO A 84 11.17 -11.70 4.63
C PRO A 84 9.64 -11.95 4.61
N LEU A 85 8.95 -11.59 3.53
CA LEU A 85 7.49 -11.76 3.43
C LEU A 85 7.14 -13.25 3.39
N LYS A 86 6.27 -13.68 4.30
CA LYS A 86 5.79 -15.07 4.42
C LYS A 86 4.28 -15.21 4.27
N GLN A 87 3.58 -14.10 4.20
CA GLN A 87 2.14 -14.05 4.29
C GLN A 87 1.60 -13.01 3.30
N TYR A 88 0.57 -13.41 2.56
CA TYR A 88 -0.24 -12.53 1.74
C TYR A 88 -1.48 -12.12 2.53
N LEU A 89 -1.93 -10.88 2.33
CA LEU A 89 -3.14 -10.34 2.92
C LEU A 89 -4.13 -10.04 1.80
N ASP A 90 -5.30 -10.63 1.86
CA ASP A 90 -6.44 -10.28 1.01
C ASP A 90 -7.10 -9.03 1.60
N VAL A 91 -7.08 -7.91 0.86
CA VAL A 91 -7.64 -6.64 1.31
C VAL A 91 -8.75 -6.21 0.38
N THR A 92 -9.97 -6.12 0.89
CA THR A 92 -11.16 -5.72 0.11
C THR A 92 -11.77 -4.45 0.69
N TYR A 93 -11.94 -3.45 -0.17
CA TYR A 93 -12.70 -2.25 0.16
C TYR A 93 -14.14 -2.37 -0.30
N GLN A 94 -15.06 -1.96 0.57
CA GLN A 94 -16.46 -1.76 0.26
C GLN A 94 -16.80 -0.28 0.48
N THR A 95 -17.26 0.37 -0.58
CA THR A 95 -17.46 1.81 -0.61
C THR A 95 -18.90 2.10 -0.99
N PRO A 96 -19.69 2.68 -0.08
CA PRO A 96 -21.08 3.02 -0.37
C PRO A 96 -21.17 4.32 -1.19
N THR A 97 -22.38 4.59 -1.69
CA THR A 97 -22.76 5.93 -2.14
C THR A 97 -22.77 6.92 -0.97
N GLY A 98 -22.62 8.21 -1.27
CA GLY A 98 -22.67 9.25 -0.26
C GLY A 98 -22.13 10.58 -0.74
N THR A 99 -21.94 11.51 0.20
CA THR A 99 -21.36 12.83 -0.06
C THR A 99 -20.26 13.13 0.94
N TYR A 100 -19.26 13.90 0.54
CA TYR A 100 -18.23 14.39 1.44
C TYR A 100 -17.73 15.79 1.10
N PRO A 101 -17.45 16.62 2.12
CA PRO A 101 -16.78 17.89 1.91
C PRO A 101 -15.27 17.67 1.73
N SER A 102 -14.66 18.37 0.78
CA SER A 102 -13.21 18.46 0.60
C SER A 102 -12.84 19.73 -0.15
N CYS A 103 -11.76 20.41 0.26
CA CYS A 103 -11.24 21.61 -0.40
C CYS A 103 -12.32 22.68 -0.70
N GLY A 104 -13.24 22.92 0.24
CA GLY A 104 -14.33 23.90 0.08
C GLY A 104 -15.46 23.48 -0.88
N ASN A 105 -15.43 22.24 -1.38
CA ASN A 105 -16.45 21.67 -2.25
C ASN A 105 -17.14 20.49 -1.59
N THR A 106 -18.35 20.16 -2.04
CA THR A 106 -19.04 18.91 -1.68
C THR A 106 -19.05 17.99 -2.88
N TYR A 107 -18.47 16.80 -2.73
CA TYR A 107 -18.43 15.77 -3.76
C TYR A 107 -19.51 14.73 -3.49
N THR A 108 -20.16 14.28 -4.56
CA THR A 108 -21.18 13.22 -4.52
C THR A 108 -20.65 11.96 -5.18
N VAL A 109 -20.76 10.83 -4.47
CA VAL A 109 -20.44 9.50 -4.97
C VAL A 109 -21.74 8.75 -5.17
N THR A 110 -22.04 8.49 -6.43
CA THR A 110 -23.34 7.93 -6.87
C THR A 110 -23.33 6.42 -7.00
N GLU A 111 -22.16 5.79 -6.95
CA GLU A 111 -22.01 4.35 -7.14
C GLU A 111 -21.33 3.71 -5.93
N SER A 112 -21.91 2.61 -5.47
CA SER A 112 -21.23 1.73 -4.54
C SER A 112 -20.23 0.87 -5.30
N LYS A 113 -19.04 0.66 -4.73
CA LYS A 113 -18.00 -0.19 -5.32
C LYS A 113 -17.45 -1.16 -4.27
N THR A 114 -17.21 -2.38 -4.72
CA THR A 114 -16.40 -3.36 -4.00
C THR A 114 -15.21 -3.70 -4.87
N PHE A 115 -14.00 -3.62 -4.31
CA PHE A 115 -12.80 -4.00 -5.02
C PHE A 115 -11.74 -4.56 -4.08
N GLU A 116 -11.02 -5.55 -4.60
CA GLU A 116 -9.84 -6.11 -3.96
C GLU A 116 -8.61 -5.27 -4.33
N LEU A 117 -7.70 -5.09 -3.36
CA LEU A 117 -6.39 -4.52 -3.63
C LEU A 117 -5.52 -5.53 -4.35
N GLN A 118 -4.96 -5.10 -5.47
CA GLN A 118 -4.01 -5.87 -6.25
C GLN A 118 -2.64 -5.18 -6.14
N PRO A 119 -1.72 -5.66 -5.28
CA PRO A 119 -0.53 -4.89 -4.90
C PRO A 119 0.43 -4.63 -6.08
N LEU A 120 0.42 -5.50 -7.10
CA LEU A 120 1.27 -5.35 -8.28
C LEU A 120 0.64 -4.49 -9.37
N LEU A 121 -0.67 -4.27 -9.34
CA LEU A 121 -1.35 -3.40 -10.28
C LEU A 121 -1.28 -1.94 -9.81
N SER A 122 -0.92 -1.05 -10.73
CA SER A 122 -0.97 0.39 -10.46
C SER A 122 -2.41 0.87 -10.65
N LYS A 123 -3.13 1.07 -9.54
CA LYS A 123 -4.46 1.66 -9.52
C LYS A 123 -4.46 2.87 -8.60
N ASN A 124 -4.91 4.02 -9.12
CA ASN A 124 -5.20 5.17 -8.27
C ASN A 124 -6.48 4.87 -7.48
N ILE A 125 -6.38 4.93 -6.15
CA ILE A 125 -7.51 4.77 -5.24
C ILE A 125 -7.86 6.16 -4.71
N HIS A 126 -9.11 6.58 -4.89
CA HIS A 126 -9.55 7.87 -4.39
C HIS A 126 -9.78 7.82 -2.88
N PRO A 127 -9.63 8.94 -2.14
CA PRO A 127 -9.83 8.95 -0.70
C PRO A 127 -11.19 8.41 -0.23
N TRP A 128 -12.26 8.64 -1.00
CA TRP A 128 -13.57 8.05 -0.71
C TRP A 128 -13.56 6.53 -0.83
N GLU A 129 -12.83 6.00 -1.82
CA GLU A 129 -12.73 4.56 -2.08
C GLU A 129 -11.96 3.81 -0.97
N ALA A 130 -11.14 4.51 -0.19
CA ALA A 130 -10.40 3.95 0.95
C ALA A 130 -10.88 4.47 2.31
N ARG A 131 -12.07 5.11 2.36
CA ARG A 131 -12.55 5.82 3.56
C ARG A 131 -12.95 4.90 4.71
N ASN A 132 -13.49 3.73 4.38
CA ASN A 132 -13.94 2.75 5.37
C ASN A 132 -12.81 1.76 5.67
N ILE A 133 -12.84 1.20 6.87
CA ILE A 133 -11.95 0.10 7.24
C ILE A 133 -12.19 -1.07 6.27
N PRO A 134 -11.17 -1.56 5.55
CA PRO A 134 -11.34 -2.69 4.64
C PRO A 134 -11.53 -3.99 5.42
N THR A 135 -12.11 -4.98 4.76
CA THR A 135 -11.95 -6.37 5.20
C THR A 135 -10.53 -6.80 4.88
N VAL A 136 -9.83 -7.36 5.87
CA VAL A 136 -8.46 -7.87 5.71
C VAL A 136 -8.40 -9.29 6.23
N THR A 137 -8.05 -10.23 5.36
CA THR A 137 -7.97 -11.66 5.69
C THR A 137 -6.64 -12.29 5.29
N TRP A 138 -6.28 -13.40 5.94
CA TRP A 138 -5.05 -14.15 5.66
C TRP A 138 -5.14 -15.64 6.01
N THR A 139 -4.10 -16.42 5.73
CA THR A 139 -3.99 -17.80 6.24
C THR A 139 -3.47 -17.80 7.68
N ALA A 140 -4.36 -17.89 8.68
CA ALA A 140 -3.95 -17.92 10.08
C ALA A 140 -3.32 -19.27 10.48
N LEU A 141 -2.32 -19.18 11.35
CA LEU A 141 -1.68 -20.33 11.99
C LEU A 141 -2.41 -20.65 13.30
N PRO A 142 -2.55 -21.94 13.65
CA PRO A 142 -3.18 -22.33 14.91
C PRO A 142 -2.49 -21.70 16.12
N ASN A 143 -3.29 -21.22 17.08
CA ASN A 143 -2.84 -20.66 18.36
C ASN A 143 -1.84 -19.48 18.22
N LYS A 144 -1.96 -18.69 17.15
CA LYS A 144 -1.21 -17.45 16.98
C LYS A 144 -2.11 -16.24 17.10
N LEU A 145 -1.54 -15.18 17.67
CA LEU A 145 -2.10 -13.84 17.68
C LEU A 145 -1.35 -13.01 16.64
N TYR A 146 -2.09 -12.14 15.95
CA TYR A 146 -1.56 -11.28 14.92
C TYR A 146 -1.62 -9.82 15.33
N THR A 147 -0.73 -9.03 14.74
CA THR A 147 -0.75 -7.56 14.79
C THR A 147 -0.80 -7.05 13.37
N LEU A 148 -1.76 -6.20 13.07
CA LEU A 148 -1.86 -5.51 11.80
C LEU A 148 -1.59 -4.02 12.00
N TYR A 149 -0.68 -3.48 11.20
CA TYR A 149 -0.33 -2.07 11.20
C TYR A 149 -0.55 -1.48 9.81
N ILE A 150 -1.43 -0.49 9.70
CA ILE A 150 -1.73 0.21 8.46
C ILE A 150 -1.01 1.55 8.48
N PHE A 151 -0.01 1.69 7.60
CA PHE A 151 0.91 2.82 7.60
C PHE A 151 1.02 3.46 6.23
N ASP A 152 0.72 4.76 6.14
CA ASP A 152 0.98 5.56 4.96
C ASP A 152 2.44 6.00 4.95
N THR A 153 3.24 5.30 4.15
CA THR A 153 4.66 5.63 3.94
C THR A 153 4.86 6.93 3.18
N GLY A 154 3.87 7.46 2.46
CA GLY A 154 3.94 8.74 1.79
C GLY A 154 3.96 9.91 2.77
N SER A 155 3.07 9.88 3.76
CA SER A 155 2.88 10.96 4.73
C SER A 155 3.43 10.65 6.12
N PHE A 156 3.95 9.44 6.36
CA PHE A 156 4.36 8.92 7.67
C PHE A 156 3.23 8.91 8.71
N ILE A 157 2.02 8.51 8.28
CA ILE A 157 0.82 8.48 9.13
C ILE A 157 0.43 7.04 9.44
N ALA A 158 0.21 6.75 10.73
CA ALA A 158 -0.44 5.52 11.16
C ALA A 158 -1.96 5.65 11.01
N HIS A 159 -2.57 4.84 10.16
CA HIS A 159 -4.02 4.83 9.97
C HIS A 159 -4.74 3.80 10.84
N GLY A 160 -4.03 2.77 11.29
CA GLY A 160 -4.62 1.76 12.17
C GLY A 160 -3.56 0.84 12.80
N LEU A 161 -3.83 0.42 14.03
CA LEU A 161 -3.08 -0.58 14.76
C LEU A 161 -4.07 -1.52 15.43
N TYR A 162 -4.00 -2.79 15.04
CA TYR A 162 -4.88 -3.86 15.52
C TYR A 162 -3.98 -4.92 16.12
N ILE A 163 -4.22 -5.31 17.38
CA ILE A 163 -3.36 -6.21 18.14
C ILE A 163 -4.18 -7.38 18.68
N ASN A 164 -3.51 -8.46 19.05
CA ASN A 164 -4.15 -9.65 19.63
C ASN A 164 -5.26 -10.26 18.75
N ILE A 165 -5.15 -10.09 17.43
CA ILE A 165 -6.15 -10.62 16.50
C ILE A 165 -6.07 -12.14 16.56
N ASN A 166 -7.17 -12.78 16.97
CA ASN A 166 -7.31 -14.22 16.91
C ASN A 166 -7.90 -14.61 15.55
N GLN A 167 -7.40 -15.70 14.96
CA GLN A 167 -7.76 -16.16 13.62
C GLN A 167 -7.28 -15.23 12.50
N ASN A 168 -8.12 -14.99 11.49
CA ASN A 168 -7.72 -14.52 10.18
C ASN A 168 -8.52 -13.32 9.65
N ASP A 169 -9.18 -12.57 10.53
CA ASP A 169 -9.93 -11.36 10.14
C ASP A 169 -9.60 -10.23 11.11
N ILE A 170 -9.27 -9.05 10.57
CA ILE A 170 -9.07 -7.82 11.33
C ILE A 170 -10.27 -7.45 12.22
N GLN A 171 -11.47 -7.89 11.87
CA GLN A 171 -12.68 -7.68 12.68
C GLN A 171 -12.65 -8.46 14.01
N ASN A 172 -11.71 -9.39 14.18
CA ASN A 172 -11.50 -10.15 15.42
C ASN A 172 -10.43 -9.53 16.35
N ALA A 173 -10.01 -8.30 16.08
CA ALA A 173 -9.06 -7.54 16.91
C ALA A 173 -9.67 -7.10 18.24
#